data_AF-A0A1A3SKU0-F1
#
_entry.id   AF-A0A1A3SKU0-F1
#
_cell.length_a   1.000
_cell.length_b   1.000
_cell.length_c   1.000
_cell.angle_alpha   90.00
_cell.angle_beta   90.00
_cell.angle_gamma   90.00
#
_symmetry.space_group_name_H-M   'P 1'
#
loop_
_entity.id
_entity.type
_entity.pdbx_description
1 polymer ?
#
loop_
_entity_poly.entity_id
_entity_poly.type
_entity_poly.pdbx_seq_one_letter_code
_entity_poly.pdbx_strand_id
1 'polypeptide(L)'
;MKFISPTDAMFLVGESREHPMHVGGLQLFEPPEGSGPDFVRELHETIVENDEFQPTFRKHPGKFLGGIANLAWAFDDDVDIDYHLRRSALPRPGRIRELLELTSRLHGTLLDRHRPLWEANLVEGLDDGRFAIYTKIHHSLLDGISAQRLTMRSMTTDPDDGDVRVPWALAPKRGGKQPGSSMLQSLTGAVGSIASLAPSTLSVARAALLEQQLTLPFRAPKTMFNVPIGGARRVAAQSWPLSRIRAIKSASGVTVNDVVLAMCSGALRAYLIEQDALPATPLVAMVPVSLRSQAEQDVGGNMVGTILCNLGTDATDPAARLEAINASMRDNKKVFAELPRTQALALSAFLMSGIALALVPGFVASAPPPFNIVISNVPGAREPLYWRGARLDGAYPLSIALDGQALNITLTNNADNLDFGLVGCRRSVPHLQRLLVHLEDSLADLEKAVGVGGNGS
;
A
#
# COMPACT_ATOMS: atom_id res chain seq x y z
N MET A 1 -11.94 -27.61 -8.01
CA MET A 1 -10.88 -27.14 -7.09
C MET A 1 -9.74 -26.53 -7.88
N LYS A 2 -9.22 -25.38 -7.44
CA LYS A 2 -8.12 -24.67 -8.11
C LYS A 2 -6.95 -24.55 -7.12
N PHE A 3 -5.75 -24.97 -7.51
CA PHE A 3 -4.58 -24.83 -6.65
C PHE A 3 -4.26 -23.37 -6.37
N ILE A 4 -3.76 -23.11 -5.17
CA ILE A 4 -3.27 -21.80 -4.76
C ILE A 4 -1.90 -21.59 -5.43
N SER A 5 -1.68 -20.42 -6.04
CA SER A 5 -0.38 -20.14 -6.65
C SER A 5 0.71 -20.05 -5.57
N PRO A 6 1.99 -20.35 -5.86
CA PRO A 6 3.05 -20.25 -4.86
C PRO A 6 3.14 -18.88 -4.19
N THR A 7 2.94 -17.80 -4.95
CA THR A 7 2.93 -16.43 -4.43
C THR A 7 1.77 -16.17 -3.48
N ASP A 8 0.56 -16.64 -3.81
CA ASP A 8 -0.62 -16.47 -2.96
C ASP A 8 -0.49 -17.32 -1.67
N ALA A 9 0.09 -18.51 -1.78
CA ALA A 9 0.35 -19.40 -0.66
C ALA A 9 1.34 -18.79 0.34
N MET A 10 2.36 -18.06 -0.13
CA MET A 10 3.32 -17.38 0.76
C MET A 10 2.63 -16.41 1.73
N PHE A 11 1.62 -15.65 1.29
CA PHE A 11 0.88 -14.76 2.18
C PHE A 11 0.07 -15.54 3.22
N LEU A 12 -0.55 -16.67 2.85
CA LEU A 12 -1.29 -17.50 3.79
C LEU A 12 -0.38 -18.20 4.82
N VAL A 13 0.83 -18.58 4.41
CA VAL A 13 1.85 -19.20 5.27
C VAL A 13 2.52 -18.18 6.19
N GLY A 14 2.81 -16.98 5.68
CA GLY A 14 3.46 -15.91 6.44
C GLY A 14 2.52 -15.19 7.41
N GLU A 15 1.21 -15.35 7.28
CA GLU A 15 0.24 -14.73 8.17
C GLU A 15 0.22 -15.37 9.56
N SER A 16 0.23 -14.52 10.58
CA SER A 16 0.03 -14.89 11.99
C SER A 16 -0.82 -13.85 12.69
N ARG A 17 -1.12 -14.05 13.98
CA ARG A 17 -1.85 -13.05 14.78
C ARG A 17 -1.16 -11.68 14.80
N GLU A 18 0.16 -11.66 14.74
CA GLU A 18 1.03 -10.48 14.73
C GLU A 18 1.16 -9.88 13.33
N HIS A 19 1.00 -10.72 12.29
CA HIS A 19 1.21 -10.38 10.88
C HIS A 19 -0.02 -10.68 10.02
N PRO A 20 -1.18 -10.02 10.21
CA PRO A 20 -2.28 -10.13 9.25
C PRO A 20 -1.80 -9.76 7.83
N MET A 21 -2.10 -10.59 6.83
CA MET A 21 -1.62 -10.43 5.45
C MET A 21 -2.73 -9.92 4.52
N HIS A 22 -3.49 -8.94 5.00
CA HIS A 22 -4.53 -8.26 4.23
C HIS A 22 -4.15 -6.82 3.92
N VAL A 23 -4.63 -6.34 2.77
CA VAL A 23 -4.64 -4.92 2.44
C VAL A 23 -6.02 -4.35 2.77
N GLY A 24 -6.11 -3.04 2.92
CA GLY A 24 -7.38 -2.37 3.06
C GLY A 24 -7.43 -1.03 2.34
N GLY A 25 -8.63 -0.49 2.25
CA GLY A 25 -8.89 0.86 1.81
C GLY A 25 -9.93 1.49 2.73
N LEU A 26 -9.70 2.73 3.13
CA LEU A 26 -10.68 3.56 3.81
C LEU A 26 -11.13 4.63 2.82
N GLN A 27 -12.36 4.54 2.33
CA GLN A 27 -12.95 5.57 1.49
C GLN A 27 -13.94 6.40 2.31
N LEU A 28 -13.88 7.71 2.11
CA LEU A 28 -14.71 8.71 2.78
C LEU A 28 -15.57 9.40 1.74
N PHE A 29 -16.86 9.52 2.00
CA PHE A 29 -17.84 10.01 1.05
C PHE A 29 -18.69 11.13 1.64
N GLU A 30 -18.95 12.14 0.82
CA GLU A 30 -19.99 13.13 1.04
C GLU A 30 -21.28 12.63 0.38
N PRO A 31 -22.37 12.45 1.14
CA PRO A 31 -23.68 12.16 0.57
C PRO A 31 -24.15 13.23 -0.44
N PRO A 32 -25.01 12.89 -1.41
CA PRO A 32 -25.65 13.87 -2.28
C PRO A 32 -26.36 14.96 -1.47
N GLU A 33 -26.39 16.19 -2.01
CA GLU A 33 -27.14 17.28 -1.39
C GLU A 33 -28.62 16.92 -1.25
N GLY A 34 -29.21 17.23 -0.09
CA GLY A 34 -30.61 16.91 0.21
C GLY A 34 -30.90 15.45 0.56
N SER A 35 -29.87 14.59 0.64
CA SER A 35 -30.03 13.23 1.15
C SER A 35 -30.50 13.22 2.61
N GLY A 36 -31.45 12.34 2.93
CA GLY A 36 -31.96 12.16 4.28
C GLY A 36 -31.01 11.36 5.18
N PRO A 37 -31.30 11.28 6.49
CA PRO A 37 -30.49 10.52 7.46
C PRO A 37 -30.43 9.01 7.15
N ASP A 38 -31.35 8.51 6.31
CA ASP A 38 -31.44 7.12 5.90
C ASP A 38 -30.50 6.72 4.74
N PHE A 39 -29.77 7.67 4.14
CA PHE A 39 -28.96 7.42 2.94
C PHE A 39 -28.01 6.21 3.08
N VAL A 40 -27.29 6.14 4.20
CA VAL A 40 -26.33 5.05 4.47
C VAL A 40 -27.04 3.72 4.71
N ARG A 41 -28.23 3.75 5.33
CA ARG A 41 -29.07 2.55 5.53
C ARG A 41 -29.58 2.02 4.20
N GLU A 42 -30.15 2.87 3.36
CA GLU A 42 -30.64 2.49 2.02
C GLU A 42 -29.51 1.98 1.12
N LEU A 43 -28.34 2.63 1.18
CA LEU A 43 -27.16 2.17 0.46
C LEU A 43 -26.76 0.76 0.89
N HIS A 44 -26.74 0.48 2.20
CA HIS A 44 -26.47 -0.86 2.71
C HIS A 44 -27.53 -1.88 2.25
N GLU A 45 -28.81 -1.56 2.38
CA GLU A 45 -29.92 -2.42 1.95
C GLU A 45 -29.78 -2.79 0.46
N THR A 46 -29.53 -1.79 -0.40
CA THR A 46 -29.27 -2.00 -1.84
C THR A 46 -28.07 -2.91 -2.09
N ILE A 47 -27.02 -2.82 -1.28
CA ILE A 47 -25.83 -3.68 -1.44
C ILE A 47 -26.11 -5.12 -1.02
N VAL A 48 -26.83 -5.31 0.10
CA VAL A 48 -27.15 -6.64 0.64
C VAL A 48 -28.13 -7.39 -0.27
N GLU A 49 -28.99 -6.69 -1.00
CA GLU A 49 -29.86 -7.27 -2.03
C GLU A 49 -29.09 -7.81 -3.25
N ASN A 50 -27.79 -7.49 -3.39
CA ASN A 50 -26.95 -8.00 -4.48
C ASN A 50 -26.40 -9.39 -4.16
N ASP A 51 -26.90 -10.41 -4.86
CA ASP A 51 -26.49 -11.82 -4.76
C ASP A 51 -25.39 -12.22 -5.78
N GLU A 52 -24.92 -11.27 -6.59
CA GLU A 52 -23.90 -11.52 -7.62
C GLU A 52 -22.48 -11.39 -7.07
N PHE A 53 -21.83 -12.54 -6.85
CA PHE A 53 -20.41 -12.58 -6.49
C PHE A 53 -19.55 -13.12 -7.61
N GLN A 54 -18.52 -12.37 -8.01
CA GLN A 54 -17.48 -12.89 -8.90
C GLN A 54 -16.71 -14.03 -8.24
N PRO A 55 -16.20 -15.02 -9.00
CA PRO A 55 -15.52 -16.18 -8.45
C PRO A 55 -14.35 -15.87 -7.50
N THR A 56 -13.72 -14.70 -7.60
CA THR A 56 -12.64 -14.29 -6.68
C THR A 56 -13.15 -14.00 -5.27
N PHE A 57 -14.35 -13.45 -5.13
CA PHE A 57 -14.96 -13.07 -3.85
C PHE A 57 -15.75 -14.19 -3.18
N ARG A 58 -15.69 -15.40 -3.79
CA ARG A 58 -16.19 -16.65 -3.21
C ARG A 58 -15.08 -17.52 -2.63
N LYS A 59 -13.81 -17.11 -2.78
CA LYS A 59 -12.64 -17.97 -2.47
C LYS A 59 -12.23 -17.92 -1.02
N HIS A 60 -12.02 -19.10 -0.45
CA HIS A 60 -11.36 -19.27 0.84
C HIS A 60 -10.39 -20.46 0.81
N PRO A 61 -9.39 -20.52 1.71
CA PRO A 61 -8.47 -21.66 1.78
C PRO A 61 -9.21 -22.96 2.10
N GLY A 62 -9.08 -23.94 1.21
CA GLY A 62 -9.64 -25.28 1.37
C GLY A 62 -8.61 -26.30 1.87
N LYS A 63 -9.10 -27.50 2.20
CA LYS A 63 -8.26 -28.66 2.51
C LYS A 63 -8.04 -29.50 1.25
N PHE A 64 -6.81 -29.97 1.04
CA PHE A 64 -6.46 -30.93 -0.02
C PHE A 64 -6.27 -32.34 0.58
N LEU A 65 -6.77 -33.37 -0.13
CA LEU A 65 -6.64 -34.81 0.20
C LEU A 65 -6.77 -35.14 1.70
N GLY A 66 -7.82 -34.67 2.35
CA GLY A 66 -8.16 -35.09 3.71
C GLY A 66 -7.37 -34.45 4.85
N GLY A 67 -6.51 -33.44 4.61
CA GLY A 67 -5.88 -32.77 5.76
C GLY A 67 -4.89 -31.63 5.50
N ILE A 68 -4.36 -31.44 4.30
CA ILE A 68 -3.35 -30.40 4.06
C ILE A 68 -4.05 -29.08 3.77
N ALA A 69 -4.04 -28.16 4.74
CA ALA A 69 -4.63 -26.83 4.62
C ALA A 69 -3.81 -25.92 3.68
N ASN A 70 -4.47 -24.93 3.08
CA ASN A 70 -3.85 -23.85 2.30
C ASN A 70 -3.15 -24.28 0.98
N LEU A 71 -3.53 -25.43 0.39
CA LEU A 71 -3.01 -25.85 -0.93
C LEU A 71 -3.99 -25.59 -2.09
N ALA A 72 -5.28 -25.55 -1.83
CA ALA A 72 -6.32 -25.34 -2.84
C ALA A 72 -7.34 -24.31 -2.39
N TRP A 73 -7.87 -23.56 -3.34
CA TRP A 73 -9.04 -22.72 -3.15
C TRP A 73 -10.29 -23.59 -3.10
N ALA A 74 -11.07 -23.40 -2.05
CA ALA A 74 -12.48 -23.75 -1.99
C ALA A 74 -13.32 -22.50 -2.36
N PHE A 75 -14.57 -22.72 -2.72
CA PHE A 75 -15.49 -21.69 -3.20
C PHE A 75 -16.81 -21.85 -2.47
N ASP A 76 -17.32 -20.75 -1.92
CA ASP A 76 -18.65 -20.71 -1.33
C ASP A 76 -19.67 -20.50 -2.44
N ASP A 77 -20.66 -21.39 -2.50
CA ASP A 77 -21.77 -21.27 -3.45
C ASP A 77 -22.79 -20.21 -2.99
N ASP A 78 -22.94 -20.07 -1.67
CA ASP A 78 -23.80 -19.11 -0.99
C ASP A 78 -22.94 -18.24 -0.07
N VAL A 79 -22.72 -16.98 -0.46
CA VAL A 79 -21.90 -16.02 0.29
C VAL A 79 -22.79 -15.29 1.28
N ASP A 80 -22.53 -15.51 2.57
CA ASP A 80 -23.18 -14.81 3.69
C ASP A 80 -22.79 -13.32 3.69
N ILE A 81 -23.53 -12.50 2.94
CA ILE A 81 -23.21 -11.07 2.75
C ILE A 81 -23.26 -10.29 4.06
N ASP A 82 -24.12 -10.65 5.02
CA ASP A 82 -24.20 -9.98 6.33
C ASP A 82 -22.95 -10.23 7.20
N TYR A 83 -22.24 -11.34 6.97
CA TYR A 83 -20.92 -11.55 7.57
C TYR A 83 -19.88 -10.59 6.98
N HIS A 84 -19.87 -10.46 5.66
CA HIS A 84 -18.84 -9.74 4.90
C HIS A 84 -19.06 -8.22 4.88
N LEU A 85 -20.29 -7.74 4.76
CA LEU A 85 -20.65 -6.32 4.83
C LEU A 85 -21.32 -6.02 6.16
N ARG A 86 -20.71 -5.15 6.95
CA ARG A 86 -21.24 -4.75 8.26
C ARG A 86 -21.50 -3.26 8.31
N ARG A 87 -22.56 -2.87 9.01
CA ARG A 87 -22.76 -1.47 9.43
C ARG A 87 -22.12 -1.22 10.79
N SER A 88 -21.45 -0.09 10.92
CA SER A 88 -20.87 0.40 12.17
C SER A 88 -21.22 1.87 12.35
N ALA A 89 -21.34 2.32 13.59
CA ALA A 89 -21.49 3.72 13.92
C ALA A 89 -20.33 4.18 14.81
N LEU A 90 -19.89 5.42 14.61
CA LEU A 90 -18.82 6.01 15.43
C LEU A 90 -19.35 6.44 16.80
N PRO A 91 -18.54 6.30 17.87
CA PRO A 91 -18.86 6.91 19.14
C PRO A 91 -18.79 8.44 19.01
N ARG A 92 -19.60 9.14 19.81
CA ARG A 92 -19.51 10.61 19.92
C ARG A 92 -18.10 11.04 20.35
N PRO A 93 -17.54 12.14 19.81
CA PRO A 93 -18.22 13.12 18.97
C PRO A 93 -18.31 12.76 17.48
N GLY A 94 -17.70 11.66 17.01
CA GLY A 94 -17.80 11.26 15.60
C GLY A 94 -16.80 11.96 14.68
N ARG A 95 -15.58 12.28 15.13
CA ARG A 95 -14.59 12.92 14.27
C ARG A 95 -13.84 11.88 13.44
N ILE A 96 -13.04 12.35 12.48
CA ILE A 96 -12.03 11.54 11.77
C ILE A 96 -11.14 10.75 12.74
N ARG A 97 -10.85 11.29 13.93
CA ARG A 97 -10.12 10.56 14.96
C ARG A 97 -10.79 9.24 15.35
N GLU A 98 -12.09 9.27 15.64
CA GLU A 98 -12.86 8.09 16.04
C GLU A 98 -12.96 7.09 14.87
N LEU A 99 -13.06 7.58 13.62
CA LEU A 99 -12.99 6.75 12.42
C LEU A 99 -11.65 6.01 12.32
N LEU A 100 -10.53 6.72 12.44
CA LEU A 100 -9.19 6.11 12.35
C LEU A 100 -8.90 5.16 13.53
N GLU A 101 -9.48 5.38 14.71
CA GLU A 101 -9.42 4.45 15.83
C GLU A 101 -10.20 3.15 15.53
N LEU A 102 -11.40 3.24 14.96
CA LEU A 102 -12.16 2.09 14.48
C LEU A 102 -11.39 1.33 13.39
N THR A 103 -10.92 2.04 12.36
CA THR A 103 -10.13 1.45 11.26
C THR A 103 -8.86 0.78 11.77
N SER A 104 -8.18 1.37 12.75
CA SER A 104 -7.01 0.76 13.41
C SER A 104 -7.34 -0.61 14.04
N ARG A 105 -8.48 -0.70 14.71
CA ARG A 105 -8.96 -1.94 15.32
C ARG A 105 -9.30 -2.98 14.24
N LEU A 106 -10.09 -2.59 13.25
CA LEU A 106 -10.50 -3.47 12.15
C LEU A 106 -9.30 -3.97 11.34
N HIS A 107 -8.31 -3.10 11.07
CA HIS A 107 -7.13 -3.48 10.31
C HIS A 107 -6.16 -4.39 11.08
N GLY A 108 -6.28 -4.48 12.41
CA GLY A 108 -5.49 -5.38 13.27
C GLY A 108 -6.11 -6.76 13.51
N THR A 109 -7.30 -7.04 12.98
CA THR A 109 -7.98 -8.34 13.10
C THR A 109 -7.76 -9.20 11.85
N LEU A 110 -7.46 -10.48 12.05
CA LEU A 110 -7.37 -11.48 10.99
C LEU A 110 -8.74 -11.68 10.31
N LEU A 111 -8.70 -12.01 9.02
CA LEU A 111 -9.87 -12.52 8.30
C LEU A 111 -10.11 -13.98 8.68
N ASP A 112 -11.37 -14.39 8.76
CA ASP A 112 -11.72 -15.81 8.97
C ASP A 112 -11.41 -16.62 7.70
N ARG A 113 -10.53 -17.62 7.82
CA ARG A 113 -10.13 -18.48 6.70
C ARG A 113 -11.17 -19.54 6.34
N HIS A 114 -12.25 -19.65 7.11
CA HIS A 114 -13.39 -20.51 6.78
C HIS A 114 -14.41 -19.84 5.86
N ARG A 115 -14.18 -18.58 5.48
CA ARG A 115 -15.06 -17.76 4.65
C ARG A 115 -14.26 -17.03 3.59
N PRO A 116 -14.91 -16.49 2.54
CA PRO A 116 -14.23 -15.69 1.53
C PRO A 116 -13.37 -14.60 2.17
N LEU A 117 -12.11 -14.47 1.74
CA LEU A 117 -11.12 -13.66 2.46
C LEU A 117 -11.23 -12.14 2.19
N TRP A 118 -12.39 -11.56 2.45
CA TRP A 118 -12.65 -10.13 2.36
C TRP A 118 -13.75 -9.70 3.34
N GLU A 119 -13.73 -8.44 3.76
CA GLU A 119 -14.73 -7.81 4.62
C GLU A 119 -14.87 -6.33 4.22
N ALA A 120 -16.06 -5.76 4.42
CA ALA A 120 -16.38 -4.35 4.24
C ALA A 120 -17.17 -3.85 5.45
N ASN A 121 -16.86 -2.64 5.92
CA ASN A 121 -17.58 -1.98 7.01
C ASN A 121 -18.05 -0.62 6.53
N LEU A 122 -19.36 -0.45 6.39
CA LEU A 122 -19.99 0.84 6.13
C LEU A 122 -20.15 1.56 7.48
N VAL A 123 -19.54 2.73 7.61
CA VAL A 123 -19.37 3.47 8.86
C VAL A 123 -20.14 4.79 8.78
N GLU A 124 -21.08 4.96 9.70
CA GLU A 124 -21.90 6.17 9.86
C GLU A 124 -21.56 6.93 11.15
N GLY A 125 -22.14 8.13 11.30
CA GLY A 125 -22.02 8.92 12.52
C GLY A 125 -20.78 9.82 12.58
N LEU A 126 -20.24 10.24 11.42
CA LEU A 126 -19.31 11.36 11.37
C LEU A 126 -20.04 12.68 11.65
N ASP A 127 -19.41 13.59 12.40
CA ASP A 127 -20.00 14.85 12.83
C ASP A 127 -20.20 15.87 11.70
N ASP A 128 -19.46 15.72 10.60
CA ASP A 128 -19.56 16.54 9.39
C ASP A 128 -20.55 16.01 8.33
N GLY A 129 -21.31 14.96 8.66
CA GLY A 129 -22.32 14.38 7.77
C GLY A 129 -21.78 13.43 6.71
N ARG A 130 -20.46 13.22 6.62
CA ARG A 130 -19.87 12.21 5.75
C ARG A 130 -20.15 10.79 6.25
N PHE A 131 -19.92 9.81 5.41
CA PHE A 131 -19.84 8.40 5.81
C PHE A 131 -18.60 7.76 5.20
N ALA A 132 -18.19 6.61 5.73
CA ALA A 132 -17.01 5.91 5.23
C ALA A 132 -17.32 4.45 4.91
N ILE A 133 -16.51 3.86 4.05
CA ILE A 133 -16.43 2.41 3.89
C ILE A 133 -14.98 1.99 4.11
N TYR A 134 -14.77 1.05 5.04
CA TYR A 134 -13.50 0.38 5.21
C TYR A 134 -13.60 -1.01 4.59
N THR A 135 -12.83 -1.26 3.53
CA THR A 135 -12.74 -2.57 2.88
C THR A 135 -11.40 -3.23 3.23
N LYS A 136 -11.43 -4.53 3.49
CA LYS A 136 -10.28 -5.38 3.80
C LYS A 136 -10.30 -6.59 2.88
N ILE A 137 -9.18 -6.90 2.23
CA ILE A 137 -9.06 -8.06 1.35
C ILE A 137 -7.72 -8.74 1.62
N HIS A 138 -7.71 -10.07 1.77
CA HIS A 138 -6.48 -10.81 1.98
C HIS A 138 -5.60 -10.77 0.72
N HIS A 139 -4.29 -10.59 0.90
CA HIS A 139 -3.35 -10.34 -0.20
C HIS A 139 -3.16 -11.56 -1.12
N SER A 140 -3.58 -12.75 -0.69
CA SER A 140 -3.66 -13.97 -1.52
C SER A 140 -4.86 -13.99 -2.47
N LEU A 141 -5.88 -13.14 -2.27
CA LEU A 141 -6.99 -12.99 -3.23
C LEU A 141 -6.70 -11.93 -4.27
N LEU A 142 -6.29 -10.75 -3.81
CA LEU A 142 -6.01 -9.58 -4.64
C LEU A 142 -4.83 -8.80 -4.04
N ASP A 143 -3.88 -8.41 -4.89
CA ASP A 143 -2.87 -7.44 -4.51
C ASP A 143 -3.47 -6.03 -4.34
N GLY A 144 -2.77 -5.16 -3.62
CA GLY A 144 -3.23 -3.80 -3.32
C GLY A 144 -3.56 -2.94 -4.55
N ILE A 145 -2.80 -3.07 -5.65
CA ILE A 145 -3.08 -2.30 -6.88
C ILE A 145 -4.34 -2.83 -7.57
N SER A 146 -4.51 -4.15 -7.63
CA SER A 146 -5.70 -4.78 -8.19
C SER A 146 -6.95 -4.46 -7.37
N ALA A 147 -6.85 -4.49 -6.04
CA ALA A 147 -7.92 -4.10 -5.12
C ALA A 147 -8.31 -2.62 -5.29
N GLN A 148 -7.33 -1.71 -5.36
CA GLN A 148 -7.57 -0.28 -5.57
C GLN A 148 -8.23 0.00 -6.93
N ARG A 149 -7.74 -0.63 -8.00
CA ARG A 149 -8.35 -0.50 -9.35
C ARG A 149 -9.78 -1.02 -9.38
N LEU A 150 -10.06 -2.10 -8.67
CA LEU A 150 -11.41 -2.66 -8.60
C LEU A 150 -12.35 -1.75 -7.82
N THR A 151 -11.88 -1.16 -6.72
CA THR A 151 -12.61 -0.16 -5.94
C THR A 151 -12.94 1.08 -6.77
N MET A 152 -11.98 1.62 -7.52
CA MET A 152 -12.27 2.75 -8.43
C MET A 152 -13.29 2.38 -9.53
N ARG A 153 -13.30 1.14 -10.00
CA ARG A 153 -14.27 0.66 -11.00
C ARG A 153 -15.68 0.50 -10.47
N SER A 154 -15.88 0.46 -9.15
CA SER A 154 -17.22 0.46 -8.55
C SER A 154 -17.80 1.86 -8.39
N MET A 155 -17.10 2.87 -8.91
CA MET A 155 -17.49 4.27 -8.88
C MET A 155 -17.54 4.82 -10.31
N THR A 156 -18.07 6.03 -10.46
CA THR A 156 -18.23 6.72 -11.74
C THR A 156 -17.75 8.17 -11.65
N THR A 157 -17.53 8.82 -12.78
CA THR A 157 -17.29 10.27 -12.85
C THR A 157 -18.59 11.08 -12.99
N ASP A 158 -19.73 10.42 -13.18
CA ASP A 158 -21.05 11.03 -13.28
C ASP A 158 -21.67 11.23 -11.88
N PRO A 159 -21.89 12.49 -11.41
CA PRO A 159 -22.49 12.75 -10.10
C PRO A 159 -23.96 12.37 -10.01
N ASP A 160 -24.66 12.25 -11.13
CA ASP A 160 -26.11 11.96 -11.17
C ASP A 160 -26.40 10.44 -11.25
N ASP A 161 -25.35 9.63 -11.27
CA ASP A 161 -25.42 8.18 -11.33
C ASP A 161 -25.89 7.57 -10.01
N GLY A 162 -27.15 7.14 -10.01
CA GLY A 162 -27.80 6.49 -8.88
C GLY A 162 -27.52 4.99 -8.73
N ASP A 163 -26.71 4.37 -9.60
CA ASP A 163 -26.45 2.95 -9.52
C ASP A 163 -25.51 2.60 -8.36
N VAL A 164 -25.85 1.54 -7.64
CA VAL A 164 -24.96 0.93 -6.65
C VAL A 164 -24.14 -0.16 -7.32
N ARG A 165 -22.83 0.05 -7.40
CA ARG A 165 -21.87 -0.96 -7.89
C ARG A 165 -20.95 -1.33 -6.76
N VAL A 166 -20.62 -2.62 -6.63
CA VAL A 166 -19.73 -3.12 -5.58
C VAL A 166 -18.56 -3.90 -6.14
N PRO A 167 -17.35 -3.78 -5.55
CA PRO A 167 -16.15 -4.44 -6.07
C PRO A 167 -16.32 -5.94 -6.32
N TRP A 168 -17.08 -6.63 -5.47
CA TRP A 168 -17.24 -8.09 -5.54
C TRP A 168 -18.18 -8.60 -6.64
N ALA A 169 -19.06 -7.75 -7.17
CA ALA A 169 -19.96 -8.10 -8.28
C ALA A 169 -19.34 -7.79 -9.65
N LEU A 170 -18.35 -6.90 -9.72
CA LEU A 170 -17.80 -6.41 -11.00
C LEU A 170 -17.00 -7.46 -11.77
N ALA A 171 -17.46 -7.79 -12.97
CA ALA A 171 -16.75 -8.68 -13.89
C ALA A 171 -15.30 -8.20 -14.14
N PRO A 172 -14.31 -9.11 -14.28
CA PRO A 172 -12.97 -8.73 -14.71
C PRO A 172 -13.01 -8.03 -16.07
N LYS A 173 -12.24 -6.94 -16.27
CA LYS A 173 -12.04 -6.38 -17.61
C LYS A 173 -11.41 -7.46 -18.50
N ARG A 174 -12.09 -7.89 -19.56
CA ARG A 174 -11.53 -8.80 -20.58
C ARG A 174 -10.38 -8.07 -21.28
N GLY A 175 -9.14 -8.36 -20.89
CA GLY A 175 -7.95 -7.70 -21.45
C GLY A 175 -6.65 -8.13 -20.79
N GLY A 176 -6.18 -9.33 -21.14
CA GLY A 176 -4.88 -9.86 -20.73
C GLY A 176 -4.94 -11.35 -20.48
N LYS A 177 -4.31 -12.15 -21.35
CA LYS A 177 -4.06 -13.57 -21.06
C LYS A 177 -3.25 -13.63 -19.75
N GLN A 178 -3.85 -14.15 -18.69
CA GLN A 178 -3.08 -14.66 -17.56
C GLN A 178 -2.13 -15.73 -18.15
N PRO A 179 -0.80 -15.59 -18.05
CA PRO A 179 0.07 -16.70 -18.37
C PRO A 179 -0.32 -17.79 -17.38
N GLY A 180 -0.93 -18.87 -17.88
CA GLY A 180 -1.06 -20.09 -17.09
C GLY A 180 0.36 -20.60 -16.86
N SER A 181 1.01 -20.18 -15.78
CA SER A 181 2.25 -20.81 -15.38
C SER A 181 1.87 -22.21 -14.91
N SER A 182 2.28 -23.20 -15.70
CA SER A 182 2.27 -24.58 -15.27
C SER A 182 2.97 -24.65 -13.92
N MET A 183 2.38 -25.38 -12.97
CA MET A 183 2.95 -25.62 -11.64
C MET A 183 4.40 -26.14 -11.73
N LEU A 184 4.73 -26.88 -12.80
CA LEU A 184 6.08 -27.34 -13.12
C LEU A 184 7.06 -26.21 -13.48
N GLN A 185 6.59 -25.15 -14.16
CA GLN A 185 7.42 -23.98 -14.51
C GLN A 185 7.66 -23.05 -13.32
N SER A 186 6.74 -23.03 -12.35
CA SER A 186 6.90 -22.23 -11.12
C SER A 186 7.84 -22.91 -10.12
N LEU A 187 7.82 -24.25 -10.06
CA LEU A 187 8.78 -25.04 -9.28
C LEU A 187 10.18 -25.05 -9.89
N THR A 188 10.30 -25.17 -11.23
CA THR A 188 11.61 -25.05 -11.90
C THR A 188 12.12 -23.61 -11.90
N GLY A 189 11.24 -22.61 -11.83
CA GLY A 189 11.60 -21.19 -11.65
C GLY A 189 12.14 -20.88 -10.25
N ALA A 190 11.56 -21.47 -9.19
CA ALA A 190 12.06 -21.30 -7.82
C ALA A 190 13.39 -22.04 -7.58
N VAL A 191 13.55 -23.26 -8.11
CA VAL A 191 14.83 -24.00 -8.06
C VAL A 191 15.87 -23.38 -9.01
N GLY A 192 15.43 -22.90 -10.17
CA GLY A 192 16.26 -22.19 -11.14
C GLY A 192 16.71 -20.81 -10.66
N SER A 193 15.96 -20.15 -9.78
CA SER A 193 16.34 -18.86 -9.19
C SER A 193 17.43 -18.98 -8.13
N ILE A 194 17.54 -20.15 -7.48
CA ILE A 194 18.69 -20.49 -6.62
C ILE A 194 19.90 -20.84 -7.51
N ALA A 195 19.68 -21.53 -8.63
CA ALA A 195 20.75 -21.83 -9.61
C ALA A 195 21.20 -20.60 -10.43
N SER A 196 20.36 -19.57 -10.57
CA SER A 196 20.69 -18.31 -11.25
C SER A 196 21.46 -17.33 -10.38
N LEU A 197 21.76 -17.69 -9.13
CA LEU A 197 22.89 -17.14 -8.36
C LEU A 197 24.22 -17.72 -8.86
N ALA A 198 24.34 -17.90 -10.19
CA ALA A 198 25.61 -18.22 -10.80
C ALA A 198 26.60 -17.08 -10.49
N PRO A 199 27.90 -17.36 -10.30
CA PRO A 199 28.91 -16.34 -10.00
C PRO A 199 28.90 -15.14 -10.98
N SER A 200 28.42 -15.36 -12.21
CA SER A 200 28.32 -14.37 -13.29
C SER A 200 27.18 -13.35 -13.15
N THR A 201 26.04 -13.69 -12.54
CA THR A 201 24.98 -12.71 -12.23
C THR A 201 25.34 -11.88 -11.00
N LEU A 202 26.02 -12.51 -10.03
CA LEU A 202 26.61 -11.81 -8.89
C LEU A 202 27.69 -10.81 -9.35
N SER A 203 28.52 -11.14 -10.33
CA SER A 203 29.59 -10.24 -10.81
C SER A 203 29.05 -9.06 -11.63
N VAL A 204 28.01 -9.25 -12.44
CA VAL A 204 27.34 -8.16 -13.18
C VAL A 204 26.57 -7.25 -12.24
N ALA A 205 25.83 -7.82 -11.27
CA ALA A 205 25.23 -7.05 -10.19
C ALA A 205 26.33 -6.28 -9.45
N ARG A 206 27.40 -6.94 -8.99
CA ARG A 206 28.49 -6.30 -8.23
C ARG A 206 29.23 -5.21 -9.03
N ALA A 207 29.43 -5.35 -10.34
CA ALA A 207 30.05 -4.35 -11.19
C ALA A 207 29.15 -3.12 -11.37
N ALA A 208 27.87 -3.31 -11.73
CA ALA A 208 26.91 -2.21 -11.83
C ALA A 208 26.67 -1.49 -10.48
N LEU A 209 26.77 -2.25 -9.39
CA LEU A 209 26.48 -1.81 -8.02
C LEU A 209 27.68 -1.10 -7.35
N LEU A 210 28.92 -1.49 -7.70
CA LEU A 210 30.15 -0.83 -7.23
C LEU A 210 30.52 0.39 -8.09
N GLU A 211 30.21 0.39 -9.40
CA GLU A 211 30.54 1.50 -10.30
C GLU A 211 29.51 2.64 -10.28
N GLN A 212 28.24 2.40 -9.91
CA GLN A 212 27.16 3.42 -10.01
C GLN A 212 26.59 3.97 -8.69
N GLN A 213 27.32 3.96 -7.56
CA GLN A 213 26.85 4.54 -6.26
C GLN A 213 25.43 4.12 -5.83
N LEU A 214 24.99 2.91 -6.18
CA LEU A 214 23.65 2.45 -5.83
C LEU A 214 23.47 2.22 -4.33
N THR A 215 22.25 2.43 -3.83
CA THR A 215 21.88 2.10 -2.44
C THR A 215 21.68 0.58 -2.33
N LEU A 216 22.45 -0.07 -1.44
CA LEU A 216 22.46 -1.54 -1.34
C LEU A 216 21.50 -2.03 -0.26
N PRO A 217 20.87 -3.20 -0.44
CA PRO A 217 20.14 -3.84 0.64
C PRO A 217 21.11 -4.20 1.77
N PHE A 218 20.59 -4.24 3.01
CA PHE A 218 21.33 -4.59 4.23
C PHE A 218 22.39 -3.56 4.66
N ARG A 219 22.30 -2.33 4.15
CA ARG A 219 23.07 -1.17 4.63
C ARG A 219 22.23 -0.14 5.38
N ALA A 220 20.92 -0.37 5.48
CA ALA A 220 20.03 0.50 6.22
C ALA A 220 20.34 0.43 7.74
N PRO A 221 20.28 1.56 8.47
CA PRO A 221 20.48 1.56 9.92
C PRO A 221 19.39 0.74 10.63
N LYS A 222 19.70 0.12 11.76
CA LYS A 222 18.65 -0.42 12.65
C LYS A 222 17.92 0.74 13.32
N THR A 223 16.59 0.71 13.29
CA THR A 223 15.74 1.73 13.91
C THR A 223 14.54 1.09 14.59
N MET A 224 13.74 1.90 15.31
CA MET A 224 12.46 1.46 15.88
C MET A 224 11.45 0.93 14.84
N PHE A 225 11.66 1.22 13.54
CA PHE A 225 10.82 0.68 12.47
C PHE A 225 11.20 -0.76 12.09
N ASN A 226 12.37 -1.25 12.49
CA ASN A 226 12.93 -2.52 12.04
C ASN A 226 13.05 -3.55 13.17
N VAL A 227 11.97 -3.72 13.91
CA VAL A 227 11.87 -4.59 15.08
C VAL A 227 10.74 -5.62 14.92
N PRO A 228 10.70 -6.68 15.74
CA PRO A 228 9.51 -7.52 15.84
C PRO A 228 8.27 -6.73 16.30
N ILE A 229 7.12 -7.01 15.70
CA ILE A 229 5.86 -6.29 15.94
C ILE A 229 4.82 -7.15 16.64
N GLY A 230 3.76 -6.51 17.14
CA GLY A 230 2.56 -7.21 17.60
C GLY A 230 1.41 -7.03 16.60
N GLY A 231 0.28 -7.71 16.82
CA GLY A 231 -0.88 -7.67 15.93
C GLY A 231 -1.71 -6.38 15.99
N ALA A 232 -1.53 -5.55 17.02
CA ALA A 232 -2.26 -4.29 17.13
C ALA A 232 -1.74 -3.26 16.11
N ARG A 233 -2.65 -2.67 15.35
CA ARG A 233 -2.34 -1.62 14.37
C ARG A 233 -2.75 -0.25 14.89
N ARG A 234 -2.07 0.77 14.38
CA ARG A 234 -2.54 2.14 14.36
C ARG A 234 -2.57 2.59 12.90
N VAL A 235 -3.64 3.28 12.54
CA VAL A 235 -3.85 3.86 11.22
C VAL A 235 -3.89 5.37 11.40
N ALA A 236 -3.22 6.08 10.50
CA ALA A 236 -3.31 7.52 10.34
C ALA A 236 -3.51 7.80 8.85
N ALA A 237 -4.37 8.75 8.51
CA ALA A 237 -4.63 9.08 7.12
C ALA A 237 -4.93 10.56 6.97
N GLN A 238 -4.49 11.15 5.86
CA GLN A 238 -4.73 12.55 5.55
C GLN A 238 -4.50 12.82 4.05
N SER A 239 -5.14 13.88 3.56
CA SER A 239 -5.08 14.33 2.17
C SER A 239 -4.30 15.63 2.08
N TRP A 240 -3.50 15.79 1.01
CA TRP A 240 -2.84 17.04 0.68
C TRP A 240 -3.18 17.50 -0.74
N PRO A 241 -3.36 18.81 -0.98
CA PRO A 241 -3.56 19.32 -2.33
C PRO A 241 -2.38 18.97 -3.24
N LEU A 242 -2.66 18.27 -4.34
CA LEU A 242 -1.66 17.89 -5.33
C LEU A 242 -1.03 19.12 -6.00
N SER A 243 -1.72 20.26 -5.99
CA SER A 243 -1.22 21.56 -6.46
C SER A 243 0.02 22.01 -5.68
N ARG A 244 0.05 21.89 -4.35
CA ARG A 244 1.21 22.23 -3.50
C ARG A 244 2.43 21.39 -3.86
N ILE A 245 2.22 20.09 -4.00
CA ILE A 245 3.28 19.13 -4.39
C ILE A 245 3.80 19.43 -5.80
N ARG A 246 2.90 19.77 -6.74
CA ARG A 246 3.25 20.16 -8.11
C ARG A 246 4.01 21.49 -8.16
N ALA A 247 3.74 22.42 -7.25
CA ALA A 247 4.46 23.69 -7.15
C ALA A 247 5.94 23.44 -6.79
N ILE A 248 6.20 22.64 -5.75
CA ILE A 248 7.57 22.24 -5.38
C ILE A 248 8.25 21.53 -6.54
N LYS A 249 7.58 20.54 -7.15
CA LYS A 249 8.08 19.81 -8.31
C LYS A 249 8.55 20.77 -9.42
N SER A 250 7.73 21.77 -9.74
CA SER A 250 8.01 22.72 -10.82
C SER A 250 9.19 23.63 -10.48
N ALA A 251 9.29 24.08 -9.22
CA ALA A 251 10.35 24.97 -8.78
C ALA A 251 11.72 24.28 -8.63
N SER A 252 11.75 23.01 -8.24
CA SER A 252 13.01 22.27 -8.06
C SER A 252 13.41 21.39 -9.25
N GLY A 253 12.56 21.26 -10.27
CA GLY A 253 12.85 20.46 -11.46
C GLY A 253 12.85 18.93 -11.22
N VAL A 254 12.25 18.47 -10.13
CA VAL A 254 12.19 17.05 -9.75
C VAL A 254 10.84 16.40 -10.15
N THR A 255 10.60 15.14 -9.78
CA THR A 255 9.30 14.48 -10.00
C THR A 255 8.38 14.58 -8.78
N VAL A 256 7.07 14.37 -8.97
CA VAL A 256 6.09 14.33 -7.86
C VAL A 256 6.48 13.29 -6.81
N ASN A 257 6.96 12.11 -7.25
CA ASN A 257 7.41 11.07 -6.32
C ASN A 257 8.64 11.50 -5.50
N ASP A 258 9.53 12.32 -6.06
CA ASP A 258 10.70 12.82 -5.31
C ASP A 258 10.26 13.80 -4.22
N VAL A 259 9.31 14.70 -4.51
CA VAL A 259 8.73 15.62 -3.52
C VAL A 259 8.04 14.84 -2.40
N VAL A 260 7.25 13.82 -2.75
CA VAL A 260 6.55 12.96 -1.79
C VAL A 260 7.52 12.19 -0.90
N LEU A 261 8.60 11.63 -1.47
CA LEU A 261 9.65 10.97 -0.70
C LEU A 261 10.38 11.96 0.22
N ALA A 262 10.60 13.21 -0.21
CA ALA A 262 11.19 14.25 0.61
C ALA A 262 10.27 14.69 1.76
N MET A 263 8.96 14.78 1.51
CA MET A 263 7.93 15.03 2.52
C MET A 263 7.93 13.91 3.57
N CYS A 264 7.94 12.65 3.15
CA CYS A 264 8.10 11.51 4.05
C CYS A 264 9.44 11.53 4.80
N SER A 265 10.53 11.89 4.14
CA SER A 265 11.86 11.95 4.74
C SER A 265 11.92 12.97 5.89
N GLY A 266 11.45 14.20 5.65
CA GLY A 266 11.38 15.22 6.70
C GLY A 266 10.48 14.79 7.85
N ALA A 267 9.34 14.17 7.52
CA ALA A 267 8.41 13.70 8.54
C ALA A 267 8.99 12.59 9.43
N LEU A 268 9.64 11.59 8.81
CA LEU A 268 10.30 10.49 9.50
C LEU A 268 11.48 10.98 10.33
N ARG A 269 12.25 11.95 9.81
CA ARG A 269 13.35 12.58 10.55
C ARG A 269 12.82 13.28 11.81
N ALA A 270 11.82 14.14 11.66
CA ALA A 270 11.24 14.87 12.79
C ALA A 270 10.66 13.91 13.84
N TYR A 271 9.89 12.91 13.40
CA TYR A 271 9.35 11.88 14.29
C TYR A 271 10.45 11.09 15.02
N LEU A 272 11.52 10.66 14.33
CA LEU A 272 12.61 9.94 14.98
C LEU A 272 13.42 10.81 15.94
N ILE A 273 13.55 12.12 15.68
CA ILE A 273 14.15 13.07 16.63
C ILE A 273 13.28 13.16 17.88
N GLU A 274 11.96 13.29 17.74
CA GLU A 274 11.03 13.33 18.89
C GLU A 274 11.05 12.06 19.73
N GLN A 275 11.45 10.93 19.14
CA GLN A 275 11.58 9.65 19.83
C GLN A 275 13.01 9.37 20.33
N ASP A 276 13.94 10.33 20.22
CA ASP A 276 15.37 10.16 20.51
C ASP A 276 15.99 8.94 19.80
N ALA A 277 15.53 8.68 18.56
CA ALA A 277 15.77 7.44 17.81
C ALA A 277 16.30 7.69 16.38
N LEU A 278 16.68 8.91 16.03
CA LEU A 278 17.26 9.22 14.72
C LEU A 278 18.65 8.57 14.58
N PRO A 279 18.89 7.70 13.59
CA PRO A 279 20.21 7.12 13.35
C PRO A 279 21.19 8.16 12.78
N ALA A 280 22.50 7.89 12.92
CA ALA A 280 23.56 8.72 12.36
C ALA A 280 23.66 8.63 10.82
N THR A 281 23.19 7.53 10.23
CA THR A 281 23.13 7.33 8.77
C THR A 281 21.69 7.42 8.29
N PRO A 282 21.45 7.79 7.01
CA PRO A 282 20.09 8.03 6.54
C PRO A 282 19.25 6.76 6.48
N LEU A 283 17.93 6.94 6.61
CA LEU A 283 16.96 5.90 6.33
C LEU A 283 16.96 5.53 4.84
N VAL A 284 16.66 4.27 4.56
CA VAL A 284 16.46 3.74 3.20
C VAL A 284 15.01 3.34 3.03
N ALA A 285 14.34 3.87 2.01
CA ALA A 285 12.99 3.47 1.63
C ALA A 285 13.00 2.44 0.50
N MET A 286 12.16 1.41 0.62
CA MET A 286 11.77 0.58 -0.50
C MET A 286 10.63 1.25 -1.26
N VAL A 287 10.85 1.51 -2.55
CA VAL A 287 9.87 2.20 -3.41
C VAL A 287 9.52 1.31 -4.60
N PRO A 288 8.27 0.82 -4.69
CA PRO A 288 7.79 0.14 -5.88
C PRO A 288 7.74 1.11 -7.08
N VAL A 289 8.24 0.68 -8.23
CA VAL A 289 8.26 1.46 -9.47
C VAL A 289 7.70 0.63 -10.62
N SER A 290 7.07 1.29 -11.59
CA SER A 290 6.65 0.60 -12.82
C SER A 290 7.86 0.25 -13.67
N LEU A 291 7.97 -1.01 -14.11
CA LEU A 291 8.98 -1.46 -15.06
C LEU A 291 8.48 -1.43 -16.52
N ARG A 292 7.38 -0.72 -16.79
CA ARG A 292 6.82 -0.64 -18.14
C ARG A 292 7.60 0.38 -18.96
N SER A 293 7.87 0.03 -20.23
CA SER A 293 8.30 1.01 -21.21
C SER A 293 7.15 1.96 -21.57
N GLN A 294 7.45 3.16 -22.09
CA GLN A 294 6.41 4.13 -22.48
C GLN A 294 5.44 3.58 -23.54
N ALA A 295 5.86 2.61 -24.36
CA ALA A 295 5.04 2.00 -25.42
C ALA A 295 4.07 0.91 -24.93
N GLU A 296 4.15 0.50 -23.65
CA GLU A 296 3.38 -0.64 -23.10
C GLU A 296 2.35 -0.22 -22.03
N GLN A 297 2.05 1.08 -21.91
CA GLN A 297 1.17 1.59 -20.85
C GLN A 297 -0.28 1.04 -20.95
N ASP A 298 -0.75 0.74 -22.17
CA ASP A 298 -2.13 0.31 -22.46
C ASP A 298 -2.37 -1.21 -22.41
N VAL A 299 -1.33 -2.03 -22.20
CA VAL A 299 -1.45 -3.50 -22.14
C VAL A 299 -1.55 -3.95 -20.67
N GLY A 300 -2.64 -4.64 -20.32
CA GLY A 300 -2.90 -5.12 -18.96
C GLY A 300 -1.85 -6.12 -18.44
N GLY A 301 -1.38 -5.92 -17.20
CA GLY A 301 -0.44 -6.81 -16.48
C GLY A 301 0.31 -6.09 -15.35
N ASN A 302 0.41 -6.69 -14.15
CA ASN A 302 1.12 -6.08 -13.02
C ASN A 302 2.64 -6.28 -13.18
N MET A 303 3.33 -5.27 -13.72
CA MET A 303 4.80 -5.23 -13.86
C MET A 303 5.36 -4.14 -12.95
N VAL A 304 5.66 -4.51 -11.71
CA VAL A 304 6.17 -3.62 -10.67
C VAL A 304 7.53 -4.14 -10.24
N GLY A 305 8.55 -3.29 -10.36
CA GLY A 305 9.88 -3.49 -9.80
C GLY A 305 10.03 -2.70 -8.52
N THR A 306 11.18 -2.84 -7.88
CA THR A 306 11.46 -2.19 -6.60
C THR A 306 12.84 -1.56 -6.64
N ILE A 307 12.95 -0.33 -6.13
CA ILE A 307 14.24 0.35 -5.92
C ILE A 307 14.40 0.74 -4.46
N LEU A 308 15.66 0.92 -4.03
CA LEU A 308 16.00 1.42 -2.71
C LEU A 308 16.43 2.88 -2.80
N CYS A 309 15.71 3.75 -2.10
CA CYS A 309 15.94 5.19 -2.10
C CYS A 309 16.61 5.60 -0.78
N ASN A 310 17.75 6.26 -0.86
CA ASN A 310 18.32 6.98 0.27
C ASN A 310 17.42 8.20 0.56
N LEU A 311 16.82 8.25 1.75
CA LEU A 311 15.94 9.35 2.15
C LEU A 311 16.69 10.61 2.61
N GLY A 312 18.01 10.54 2.82
CA GLY A 312 18.78 11.70 3.28
C GLY A 312 18.35 12.22 4.65
N THR A 313 17.80 11.36 5.52
CA THR A 313 17.25 11.78 6.82
C THR A 313 18.31 12.27 7.81
N ASP A 314 19.60 12.17 7.48
CA ASP A 314 20.73 12.73 8.21
C ASP A 314 20.93 14.23 7.91
N ALA A 315 20.52 14.71 6.73
CA ALA A 315 20.55 16.13 6.37
C ALA A 315 19.45 16.95 7.07
N THR A 316 19.85 18.10 7.62
CA THR A 316 18.95 19.06 8.28
C THR A 316 18.16 19.89 7.28
N ASP A 317 18.80 20.33 6.20
CA ASP A 317 18.22 21.19 5.17
C ASP A 317 17.23 20.43 4.26
N PRO A 318 15.95 20.85 4.17
CA PRO A 318 14.95 20.26 3.28
C PRO A 318 15.37 20.21 1.80
N ALA A 319 16.08 21.24 1.29
CA ALA A 319 16.54 21.26 -0.10
C ALA A 319 17.60 20.19 -0.35
N ALA A 320 18.61 20.09 0.52
CA ALA A 320 19.62 19.04 0.46
C ALA A 320 19.01 17.62 0.55
N ARG A 321 17.97 17.42 1.38
CA ARG A 321 17.23 16.15 1.42
C ARG A 321 16.56 15.83 0.07
N LEU A 322 15.89 16.81 -0.51
CA LEU A 322 15.22 16.65 -1.80
C LEU A 322 16.22 16.32 -2.92
N GLU A 323 17.38 16.98 -2.94
CA GLU A 323 18.44 16.72 -3.91
C GLU A 323 19.00 15.30 -3.77
N ALA A 324 19.32 14.87 -2.55
CA ALA A 324 19.81 13.51 -2.28
C ALA A 324 18.81 12.42 -2.72
N ILE A 325 17.51 12.65 -2.45
CA ILE A 325 16.43 11.76 -2.87
C ILE A 325 16.31 11.73 -4.39
N ASN A 326 16.30 12.89 -5.04
CA ASN A 326 16.20 12.97 -6.50
C ASN A 326 17.38 12.26 -7.18
N ALA A 327 18.61 12.49 -6.70
CA ALA A 327 19.80 11.80 -7.19
C ALA A 327 19.66 10.28 -7.00
N SER A 328 19.33 9.81 -5.80
CA SER A 328 19.13 8.38 -5.50
C SER A 328 18.07 7.75 -6.41
N MET A 329 16.93 8.41 -6.60
CA MET A 329 15.83 7.90 -7.44
C MET A 329 16.22 7.88 -8.92
N ARG A 330 16.89 8.93 -9.41
CA ARG A 330 17.35 9.03 -10.81
C ARG A 330 18.38 7.95 -11.14
N ASP A 331 19.37 7.77 -10.27
CA ASP A 331 20.48 6.84 -10.52
C ASP A 331 19.99 5.38 -10.48
N ASN A 332 19.11 5.05 -9.53
CA ASN A 332 18.43 3.75 -9.52
C ASN A 332 17.58 3.52 -10.78
N LYS A 333 16.77 4.49 -11.20
CA LYS A 333 15.93 4.36 -12.40
C LYS A 333 16.77 4.18 -13.67
N LYS A 334 17.92 4.85 -13.76
CA LYS A 334 18.86 4.71 -14.88
C LYS A 334 19.35 3.26 -15.01
N VAL A 335 19.80 2.65 -13.92
CA VAL A 335 20.22 1.25 -13.90
C VAL A 335 19.09 0.32 -14.35
N PHE A 336 17.89 0.52 -13.81
CA PHE A 336 16.74 -0.29 -14.18
C PHE A 336 16.32 -0.13 -15.65
N ALA A 337 16.52 1.04 -16.25
CA ALA A 337 16.22 1.31 -17.65
C ALA A 337 17.25 0.69 -18.61
N GLU A 338 18.51 0.54 -18.17
CA GLU A 338 19.60 -0.05 -18.96
C GLU A 338 19.61 -1.59 -18.89
N LEU A 339 18.98 -2.18 -17.87
CA LEU A 339 18.93 -3.63 -17.70
C LEU A 339 17.87 -4.30 -18.59
N PRO A 340 18.18 -5.46 -19.19
CA PRO A 340 17.16 -6.35 -19.74
C PRO A 340 16.09 -6.68 -18.70
N ARG A 341 14.84 -6.80 -19.15
CA ARG A 341 13.65 -6.98 -18.28
C ARG A 341 13.79 -8.11 -17.25
N THR A 342 14.35 -9.25 -17.63
CA THR A 342 14.56 -10.39 -16.71
C THR A 342 15.56 -10.06 -15.62
N GLN A 343 16.59 -9.29 -15.93
CA GLN A 343 17.60 -8.83 -14.97
C GLN A 343 17.04 -7.75 -14.04
N ALA A 344 16.22 -6.82 -14.55
CA ALA A 344 15.52 -5.84 -13.71
C ALA A 344 14.57 -6.50 -12.70
N LEU A 345 13.86 -7.56 -13.12
CA LEU A 345 13.01 -8.36 -12.21
C LEU A 345 13.85 -9.14 -11.19
N ALA A 346 14.96 -9.76 -11.61
CA ALA A 346 15.86 -10.45 -10.69
C ALA A 346 16.48 -9.49 -9.66
N LEU A 347 16.89 -8.29 -10.08
CA LEU A 347 17.38 -7.25 -9.20
C LEU A 347 16.29 -6.80 -8.21
N SER A 348 15.06 -6.57 -8.68
CA SER A 348 13.93 -6.24 -7.79
C SER A 348 13.70 -7.33 -6.75
N ALA A 349 13.71 -8.60 -7.16
CA ALA A 349 13.56 -9.74 -6.26
C ALA A 349 14.71 -9.81 -5.24
N PHE A 350 15.94 -9.54 -5.66
CA PHE A 350 17.10 -9.46 -4.77
C PHE A 350 16.95 -8.34 -3.73
N LEU A 351 16.52 -7.14 -4.14
CA LEU A 351 16.29 -6.01 -3.22
C LEU A 351 15.18 -6.30 -2.19
N MET A 352 14.16 -7.07 -2.58
CA MET A 352 13.06 -7.48 -1.69
C MET A 352 13.37 -8.75 -0.87
N SER A 353 14.44 -9.48 -1.18
CA SER A 353 14.74 -10.79 -0.57
C SER A 353 14.84 -10.74 0.96
N GLY A 354 15.28 -9.61 1.52
CA GLY A 354 15.35 -9.41 2.97
C GLY A 354 13.99 -9.43 3.68
N ILE A 355 12.87 -9.20 2.98
CA ILE A 355 11.53 -9.35 3.55
C ILE A 355 11.25 -10.83 3.85
N ALA A 356 11.59 -11.73 2.94
CA ALA A 356 11.39 -13.16 3.15
C ALA A 356 12.29 -13.70 4.28
N LEU A 357 13.51 -13.17 4.41
CA LEU A 357 14.42 -13.52 5.51
C LEU A 357 13.89 -13.08 6.88
N ALA A 358 13.00 -12.09 6.96
CA ALA A 358 12.36 -11.69 8.22
C ALA A 358 11.50 -12.80 8.83
N LEU A 359 11.06 -13.79 8.04
CA LEU A 359 10.36 -14.98 8.54
C LEU A 359 11.28 -15.97 9.28
N VAL A 360 12.61 -15.83 9.14
CA VAL A 360 13.58 -16.67 9.84
C VAL A 360 13.72 -16.19 11.29
N PRO A 361 13.47 -17.07 12.30
CA PRO A 361 13.55 -16.70 13.70
C PRO A 361 14.88 -16.01 14.06
N GLY A 362 14.80 -14.86 14.72
CA GLY A 362 15.98 -14.09 15.18
C GLY A 362 16.68 -13.24 14.11
N PHE A 363 16.31 -13.36 12.82
CA PHE A 363 16.93 -12.58 11.75
C PHE A 363 16.73 -11.07 11.94
N VAL A 364 15.48 -10.65 12.17
CA VAL A 364 15.11 -9.23 12.36
C VAL A 364 15.87 -8.57 13.51
N ALA A 365 16.12 -9.30 14.59
CA ALA A 365 16.86 -8.78 15.74
C ALA A 365 18.37 -8.65 15.45
N SER A 366 18.93 -9.52 14.60
CA SER A 366 20.38 -9.72 14.50
C SER A 366 20.99 -9.04 13.27
N ALA A 367 20.35 -9.10 12.10
CA ALA A 367 20.88 -8.55 10.86
C ALA A 367 20.51 -7.07 10.67
N PRO A 368 21.34 -6.28 9.95
CA PRO A 368 20.89 -4.99 9.42
C PRO A 368 19.65 -5.18 8.53
N PRO A 369 18.67 -4.27 8.57
CA PRO A 369 17.48 -4.41 7.72
C PRO A 369 17.82 -4.19 6.24
N PRO A 370 17.09 -4.83 5.31
CA PRO A 370 17.27 -4.58 3.88
C PRO A 370 16.98 -3.11 3.51
N PHE A 371 15.98 -2.52 4.17
CA PHE A 371 15.54 -1.13 4.09
C PHE A 371 14.72 -0.81 5.35
N ASN A 372 14.52 0.47 5.66
CA ASN A 372 13.84 0.90 6.88
C ASN A 372 12.32 0.89 6.78
N ILE A 373 11.81 1.28 5.62
CA ILE A 373 10.38 1.58 5.43
C ILE A 373 9.95 1.33 3.98
N VAL A 374 8.69 0.96 3.80
CA VAL A 374 8.04 0.92 2.47
C VAL A 374 7.27 2.21 2.25
N ILE A 375 7.52 2.88 1.13
CA ILE A 375 6.75 4.03 0.65
C ILE A 375 6.21 3.69 -0.74
N SER A 376 4.91 3.52 -0.86
CA SER A 376 4.26 3.07 -2.10
C SER A 376 3.27 4.09 -2.63
N ASN A 377 3.31 4.35 -3.93
CA ASN A 377 2.32 5.15 -4.64
C ASN A 377 1.50 4.23 -5.56
N VAL A 378 0.23 4.00 -5.20
CA VAL A 378 -0.68 3.14 -5.95
C VAL A 378 -1.57 3.95 -6.89
N PRO A 379 -1.99 3.39 -8.05
CA PRO A 379 -2.84 4.11 -9.00
C PRO A 379 -4.12 4.64 -8.35
N GLY A 380 -4.41 5.91 -8.59
CA GLY A 380 -5.58 6.61 -8.08
C GLY A 380 -6.36 7.34 -9.16
N ALA A 381 -7.50 7.90 -8.79
CA ALA A 381 -8.38 8.63 -9.68
C ALA A 381 -7.81 10.01 -9.99
N ARG A 382 -7.91 10.45 -11.24
CA ARG A 382 -7.52 11.80 -11.67
C ARG A 382 -8.69 12.76 -11.76
N GLU A 383 -9.90 12.23 -11.81
CA GLU A 383 -11.16 12.95 -11.85
C GLU A 383 -11.94 12.62 -10.56
N PRO A 384 -12.83 13.52 -10.10
CA PRO A 384 -13.75 13.21 -9.00
C PRO A 384 -14.55 11.95 -9.29
N LEU A 385 -14.69 11.09 -8.27
CA LEU A 385 -15.48 9.86 -8.36
C LEU A 385 -16.70 9.93 -7.45
N TYR A 386 -17.77 9.25 -7.84
CA TYR A 386 -19.04 9.18 -7.13
C TYR A 386 -19.50 7.72 -6.99
N TRP A 387 -20.20 7.43 -5.89
CA TRP A 387 -20.83 6.14 -5.63
C TRP A 387 -22.28 6.36 -5.22
N ARG A 388 -23.24 5.99 -6.09
CA ARG A 388 -24.67 6.31 -5.92
C ARG A 388 -24.88 7.81 -5.64
N GLY A 389 -24.26 8.66 -6.46
CA GLY A 389 -24.20 10.12 -6.30
C GLY A 389 -23.36 10.66 -5.14
N ALA A 390 -22.91 9.83 -4.19
CA ALA A 390 -22.06 10.30 -3.09
C ALA A 390 -20.62 10.56 -3.57
N ARG A 391 -20.10 11.77 -3.34
CA ARG A 391 -18.77 12.20 -3.80
C ARG A 391 -17.67 11.54 -2.96
N LEU A 392 -16.69 10.91 -3.60
CA LEU A 392 -15.50 10.39 -2.96
C LEU A 392 -14.60 11.56 -2.53
N ASP A 393 -14.57 11.82 -1.23
CA ASP A 393 -13.80 12.92 -0.64
C ASP A 393 -12.39 12.47 -0.22
N GLY A 394 -12.23 11.21 0.20
CA GLY A 394 -10.93 10.63 0.54
C GLY A 394 -10.83 9.15 0.20
N ALA A 395 -9.66 8.70 -0.24
CA ALA A 395 -9.36 7.32 -0.58
C ALA A 395 -7.98 6.91 -0.02
N TYR A 396 -7.97 6.36 1.19
CA TYR A 396 -6.75 6.07 1.94
C TYR A 396 -6.37 4.59 1.84
N PRO A 397 -5.33 4.22 1.07
CA PRO A 397 -4.87 2.84 0.98
C PRO A 397 -4.12 2.43 2.26
N LEU A 398 -4.45 1.25 2.79
CA LEU A 398 -3.89 0.72 4.03
C LEU A 398 -3.15 -0.59 3.74
N SER A 399 -1.83 -0.56 3.92
CA SER A 399 -0.93 -1.66 3.58
C SER A 399 -0.52 -2.47 4.80
N ILE A 400 0.34 -3.47 4.58
CA ILE A 400 0.74 -4.44 5.59
C ILE A 400 1.94 -3.91 6.38
N ALA A 401 1.89 -4.06 7.70
CA ALA A 401 3.04 -3.96 8.59
C ALA A 401 3.52 -5.37 8.95
N LEU A 402 4.84 -5.57 8.87
CA LEU A 402 5.52 -6.86 9.06
C LEU A 402 6.63 -6.74 10.10
N ASP A 403 7.12 -7.87 10.59
CA ASP A 403 8.36 -7.92 11.34
C ASP A 403 9.50 -7.26 10.55
N GLY A 404 10.24 -6.38 11.21
CA GLY A 404 11.27 -5.58 10.56
C GLY A 404 10.75 -4.44 9.68
N GLN A 405 9.43 -4.27 9.52
CA GLN A 405 8.76 -3.19 8.78
C GLN A 405 7.53 -2.70 9.56
N ALA A 406 7.78 -2.09 10.72
CA ALA A 406 6.76 -1.70 11.67
C ALA A 406 5.90 -0.50 11.23
N LEU A 407 6.28 0.18 10.14
CA LEU A 407 5.57 1.30 9.53
C LEU A 407 5.52 1.09 8.02
N ASN A 408 4.36 1.35 7.43
CA ASN A 408 4.15 1.42 5.99
C ASN A 408 3.44 2.73 5.64
N ILE A 409 3.91 3.40 4.58
CA ILE A 409 3.27 4.60 4.03
C ILE A 409 2.82 4.26 2.61
N THR A 410 1.52 4.31 2.37
CA THR A 410 0.94 4.10 1.05
C THR A 410 0.10 5.32 0.68
N LEU A 411 0.15 5.72 -0.58
CA LEU A 411 -0.58 6.88 -1.06
C LEU A 411 -1.19 6.65 -2.43
N THR A 412 -2.21 7.44 -2.74
CA THR A 412 -2.90 7.38 -4.02
C THR A 412 -3.46 8.74 -4.39
N ASN A 413 -3.67 8.99 -5.69
CA ASN A 413 -4.36 10.19 -6.12
C ASN A 413 -5.87 10.06 -5.89
N ASN A 414 -6.48 11.15 -5.45
CA ASN A 414 -7.92 11.33 -5.43
C ASN A 414 -8.25 12.71 -6.03
N ALA A 415 -8.51 12.73 -7.35
CA ALA A 415 -8.70 13.95 -8.12
C ALA A 415 -7.55 14.96 -7.92
N ASP A 416 -7.83 16.08 -7.25
CA ASP A 416 -6.88 17.16 -6.98
C ASP A 416 -6.07 16.95 -5.69
N ASN A 417 -6.30 15.85 -4.98
CA ASN A 417 -5.62 15.51 -3.73
C ASN A 417 -4.69 14.30 -3.88
N LEU A 418 -3.69 14.25 -3.01
CA LEU A 418 -2.88 13.08 -2.74
C LEU A 418 -3.20 12.55 -1.34
N ASP A 419 -3.76 11.36 -1.28
CA ASP A 419 -4.25 10.75 -0.06
C ASP A 419 -3.22 9.78 0.49
N PHE A 420 -2.81 9.97 1.74
CA PHE A 420 -1.86 9.12 2.45
C PHE A 420 -2.58 8.24 3.45
N GLY A 421 -2.27 6.95 3.43
CA GLY A 421 -2.57 5.99 4.48
C GLY A 421 -1.28 5.47 5.12
N LEU A 422 -1.18 5.65 6.43
CA LEU A 422 -0.07 5.19 7.25
C LEU A 422 -0.58 4.04 8.12
N VAL A 423 0.09 2.89 8.05
CA VAL A 423 -0.19 1.74 8.91
C VAL A 423 1.05 1.43 9.72
N GLY A 424 0.92 1.46 11.05
CA GLY A 424 2.00 1.14 11.96
C GLY A 424 1.63 0.09 13.01
N CYS A 425 2.61 -0.65 13.49
CA CYS A 425 2.49 -1.41 14.73
C CYS A 425 2.24 -0.45 15.88
N ARG A 426 1.10 -0.60 16.57
CA ARG A 426 0.68 0.34 17.63
C ARG A 426 1.70 0.50 18.75
N ARG A 427 2.44 -0.57 19.06
CA ARG A 427 3.48 -0.58 20.11
C ARG A 427 4.80 0.01 19.60
N SER A 428 5.23 -0.39 18.41
CA SER A 428 6.56 -0.03 17.89
C SER A 428 6.61 1.38 17.28
N VAL A 429 5.45 1.94 16.91
CA VAL A 429 5.31 3.30 16.37
C VAL A 429 4.32 4.10 17.23
N PRO A 430 4.73 4.49 18.45
CA PRO A 430 3.86 5.17 19.40
C PRO A 430 3.41 6.52 18.84
N HIS A 431 2.13 6.87 19.04
CA HIS A 431 1.58 8.14 18.55
C HIS A 431 1.76 8.37 17.02
N LEU A 432 1.72 7.31 16.21
CA LEU A 432 1.78 7.33 14.73
C LEU A 432 1.15 8.58 14.07
N GLN A 433 -0.03 9.00 14.52
CA GLN A 433 -0.75 10.16 13.97
C GLN A 433 0.05 11.47 13.99
N ARG A 434 1.08 11.61 14.84
CA ARG A 434 2.01 12.76 14.82
C ARG A 434 2.76 12.87 13.49
N LEU A 435 2.99 11.76 12.79
CA LEU A 435 3.59 11.78 11.45
C LEU A 435 2.76 12.61 10.47
N LEU A 436 1.43 12.72 10.62
CA LEU A 436 0.62 13.57 9.75
C LEU A 436 0.96 15.06 9.91
N VAL A 437 1.25 15.49 11.15
CA VAL A 437 1.70 16.86 11.43
C VAL A 437 3.08 17.07 10.82
N HIS A 438 4.00 16.12 11.05
CA HIS A 438 5.35 16.20 10.49
C HIS A 438 5.40 16.14 8.95
N LEU A 439 4.41 15.48 8.32
CA LEU A 439 4.23 15.47 6.87
C LEU A 439 3.81 16.86 6.35
N GLU A 440 2.88 17.54 7.04
CA GLU A 440 2.52 18.92 6.72
C GLU A 440 3.70 19.88 6.92
N ASP A 441 4.36 19.80 8.07
CA ASP A 441 5.52 20.64 8.38
C ASP A 441 6.64 20.43 7.35
N SER A 442 6.92 19.18 6.98
CA SER A 442 7.92 18.87 5.96
C SER A 442 7.51 19.37 4.57
N LEU A 443 6.22 19.41 4.23
CA LEU A 443 5.75 19.98 2.97
C LEU A 443 5.96 21.50 2.97
N ALA A 444 5.59 22.18 4.06
CA ALA A 444 5.78 23.62 4.24
C ALA A 444 7.26 24.02 4.23
N ASP A 445 8.13 23.19 4.80
CA ASP A 445 9.58 23.41 4.77
C ASP A 445 10.17 23.25 3.36
N LEU A 446 9.67 22.29 2.57
CA LEU A 446 10.05 22.16 1.15
C LEU A 446 9.56 23.35 0.32
N GLU A 447 8.33 23.81 0.56
CA GLU A 447 7.76 25.02 -0.05
C GLU A 447 8.66 26.24 0.18
N LYS A 448 9.07 26.48 1.43
CA LYS A 448 10.01 27.55 1.78
C LYS A 448 11.37 27.36 1.10
N ALA A 449 11.92 26.14 1.14
CA ALA A 449 13.26 25.86 0.63
C ALA A 449 13.40 26.09 -0.88
N VAL A 450 12.33 25.88 -1.65
CA VAL A 450 12.32 26.11 -3.12
C VAL A 450 11.64 27.42 -3.53
N GLY A 451 11.27 28.26 -2.55
CA GLY A 451 10.67 29.58 -2.80
C GLY A 451 9.24 29.54 -3.34
N VAL A 452 8.49 28.46 -3.09
CA VAL A 452 7.06 28.32 -3.46
C VAL A 452 6.21 28.27 -2.20
N GLY A 453 6.13 29.38 -1.49
CA GLY A 453 5.35 29.48 -0.26
C GLY A 453 5.31 30.92 0.21
N GLY A 454 4.28 31.66 -0.19
CA GLY A 454 4.15 33.09 0.12
C GLY A 454 2.86 33.68 -0.42
N ASN A 455 1.76 33.46 0.31
CA ASN A 455 0.72 34.45 0.66
C ASN A 455 -0.52 33.72 1.18
N GLY A 456 -0.52 33.47 2.49
CA GLY A 456 -1.66 32.97 3.25
C GLY A 456 -1.42 33.32 4.71
N SER A 457 -1.49 34.62 5.01
CA SER A 457 -1.67 35.17 6.35
C SER A 457 -3.03 34.76 6.91
#